data_AF-A0A953XHA0-F1
#
_entry.id   AF-A0A953XHA0-F1
#
_cell.length_a   1.000
_cell.length_b   1.000
_cell.length_c   1.000
_cell.angle_alpha   90.00
_cell.angle_beta   90.00
_cell.angle_gamma   90.00
#
_symmetry.space_group_name_H-M   'P 1'
#
loop_
_entity.id
_entity.type
_entity.pdbx_description
1 polymer ?
#
loop_
_entity_poly.entity_id
_entity_poly.type
_entity_poly.pdbx_seq_one_letter_code
_entity_poly.pdbx_strand_id
1 'polypeptide(L)'
;DGGVFRVGDIIQPEGSEEVLQVTAISTNTLTVTRAYGGSTAAAVVDDQKVSVIGHAALEGEDAAASAHRNRTRKENFTQIFTETVTISGSMDAVGLHAVEREFDYQVIQRLRELMRSLEQTVIGGFKAAANPQGSASVRRTMGGLLQFISGSVDDASAAALTEDILNASLRNVWELGGRPTAIVCNGFQKRKISSFIQSSRRYEPESQALRNVVDVYESDFGVQRVILSRWVPADKILLLDLDKLQVMPLQGRSFFVKPLAESGDFRKAQLIGEYTLEIQNGGDGGHGVITNLATS
;
A
#
# COMPACT_ATOMS: atom_id res chain seq x y z
N ASP A 1 -21.00 -8.40 -11.92
CA ASP A 1 -21.41 -7.13 -12.55
C ASP A 1 -21.61 -7.40 -14.03
N GLY A 2 -22.83 -7.25 -14.53
CA GLY A 2 -23.16 -7.50 -15.93
C GLY A 2 -22.59 -6.47 -16.90
N GLY A 3 -22.14 -5.30 -16.41
CA GLY A 3 -21.55 -4.24 -17.23
C GLY A 3 -20.16 -4.57 -17.80
N VAL A 4 -19.54 -5.67 -17.38
CA VAL A 4 -18.26 -6.17 -17.91
C VAL A 4 -18.43 -6.92 -19.23
N PHE A 5 -19.62 -7.48 -19.46
CA PHE A 5 -19.92 -8.32 -20.61
C PHE A 5 -20.65 -7.54 -21.70
N ARG A 6 -20.55 -8.02 -22.94
CA ARG A 6 -21.30 -7.54 -24.10
C ARG A 6 -22.12 -8.67 -24.68
N VAL A 7 -23.22 -8.31 -25.35
CA VAL A 7 -23.96 -9.28 -26.17
C VAL A 7 -23.03 -9.75 -27.28
N GLY A 8 -22.97 -11.06 -27.51
CA GLY A 8 -22.01 -11.69 -28.42
C GLY A 8 -20.72 -12.17 -27.76
N ASP A 9 -20.50 -11.90 -26.46
CA ASP A 9 -19.32 -12.39 -25.76
C ASP A 9 -19.33 -13.91 -25.64
N ILE A 10 -18.17 -14.50 -25.90
CA ILE A 10 -17.90 -15.90 -25.66
C ILE A 10 -17.27 -16.01 -24.29
N ILE A 11 -17.93 -16.71 -23.39
CA ILE A 11 -17.54 -16.83 -21.99
C ILE A 11 -17.38 -18.30 -21.61
N GLN A 12 -16.50 -18.56 -20.63
CA GLN A 12 -16.22 -19.90 -20.14
C GLN A 12 -16.26 -19.92 -18.61
N PRO A 13 -17.07 -20.81 -18.01
CA PRO A 13 -17.02 -21.05 -16.57
C PRO A 13 -15.69 -21.69 -16.17
N GLU A 14 -15.10 -21.23 -15.08
CA GLU A 14 -13.84 -21.76 -14.54
C GLU A 14 -13.97 -23.25 -14.21
N GLY A 15 -13.02 -24.07 -14.66
CA GLY A 15 -13.03 -25.52 -14.45
C GLY A 15 -14.00 -26.30 -15.36
N SER A 16 -14.63 -25.66 -16.34
CA SER A 16 -15.48 -26.30 -17.35
C SER A 16 -14.90 -26.13 -18.76
N GLU A 17 -15.05 -27.14 -19.61
CA GLU A 17 -14.81 -27.02 -21.06
C GLU A 17 -16.04 -26.45 -21.81
N GLU A 18 -17.14 -26.19 -21.10
CA GLU A 18 -18.34 -25.58 -21.68
C GLU A 18 -18.06 -24.13 -22.08
N VAL A 19 -18.40 -23.82 -23.32
CA VAL A 19 -18.39 -22.47 -23.86
C VAL A 19 -19.81 -21.97 -23.96
N LEU A 20 -20.03 -20.74 -23.49
CA LEU A 20 -21.32 -20.06 -23.46
C LEU A 20 -21.23 -18.82 -24.35
N GLN A 21 -22.31 -18.51 -25.07
CA GLN A 21 -22.43 -17.25 -25.81
C GLN A 21 -23.47 -16.36 -25.12
N VAL A 22 -23.12 -15.13 -24.80
CA VAL A 22 -24.06 -14.14 -24.23
C VAL A 22 -25.00 -13.64 -25.31
N THR A 23 -26.31 -13.83 -25.12
CA THR A 23 -27.35 -13.40 -26.08
C THR A 23 -28.15 -12.19 -25.60
N ALA A 24 -28.24 -11.97 -24.29
CA ALA A 24 -28.84 -10.76 -23.72
C ALA A 24 -28.28 -10.48 -22.32
N ILE A 25 -28.31 -9.21 -21.92
CA ILE A 25 -27.88 -8.76 -20.60
C ILE A 25 -29.00 -7.94 -19.98
N SER A 26 -29.45 -8.33 -18.79
CA SER A 26 -30.43 -7.58 -18.00
C SER A 26 -29.84 -7.29 -16.63
N THR A 27 -29.33 -6.07 -16.43
CA THR A 27 -28.57 -5.65 -15.23
C THR A 27 -27.42 -6.62 -14.93
N ASN A 28 -27.57 -7.51 -13.93
CA ASN A 28 -26.57 -8.51 -13.56
C ASN A 28 -26.90 -9.94 -14.02
N THR A 29 -27.98 -10.11 -14.78
CA THR A 29 -28.40 -11.42 -15.30
C THR A 29 -28.00 -11.55 -16.77
N LEU A 30 -27.17 -12.54 -17.07
CA LEU A 30 -26.78 -12.89 -18.44
C LEU A 30 -27.73 -13.97 -18.98
N THR A 31 -28.27 -13.76 -20.16
CA THR A 31 -28.92 -14.81 -20.95
C THR A 31 -27.86 -15.40 -21.87
N VAL A 32 -27.68 -16.72 -21.83
CA VAL A 32 -26.61 -17.41 -22.56
C VAL A 32 -27.16 -18.56 -23.40
N THR A 33 -26.58 -18.74 -24.58
CA THR A 33 -26.66 -19.99 -25.32
C THR A 33 -25.61 -20.94 -24.76
N ARG A 34 -26.08 -22.09 -24.28
CA ARG A 34 -25.22 -23.15 -23.71
C ARG A 34 -24.66 -24.06 -24.80
N ALA A 35 -23.61 -24.82 -24.48
CA ALA A 35 -22.99 -25.77 -25.40
C ALA A 35 -22.57 -25.11 -26.74
N TYR A 36 -22.11 -23.86 -26.68
CA TYR A 36 -21.69 -23.12 -27.86
C TYR A 36 -20.45 -23.77 -28.48
N GLY A 37 -20.34 -23.71 -29.82
CA GLY A 37 -19.22 -24.29 -30.56
C GLY A 37 -19.08 -25.82 -30.45
N GLY A 38 -20.12 -26.54 -30.03
CA GLY A 38 -20.08 -28.00 -29.86
C GLY A 38 -19.50 -28.47 -28.51
N SER A 39 -19.30 -27.54 -27.58
CA SER A 39 -18.93 -27.87 -26.20
C SER A 39 -20.03 -28.65 -25.47
N THR A 40 -19.67 -29.45 -24.46
CA THR A 40 -20.64 -30.24 -23.69
C THR A 40 -21.15 -29.41 -22.51
N ALA A 41 -22.47 -29.40 -22.30
CA ALA A 41 -23.07 -28.68 -21.18
C ALA A 41 -22.64 -29.30 -19.83
N ALA A 42 -22.09 -28.49 -18.93
CA ALA A 42 -21.65 -28.88 -17.60
C ALA A 42 -22.58 -28.31 -16.51
N ALA A 43 -22.46 -28.77 -15.26
CA ALA A 43 -23.19 -28.10 -14.18
C ALA A 43 -22.51 -26.75 -13.88
N VAL A 44 -23.29 -25.65 -13.91
CA VAL A 44 -22.82 -24.34 -13.43
C VAL A 44 -23.22 -24.22 -11.96
N VAL A 45 -22.26 -23.95 -11.09
CA VAL A 45 -22.46 -23.85 -9.64
C VAL A 45 -22.54 -22.37 -9.24
N ASP A 46 -23.18 -22.09 -8.10
CA ASP A 46 -23.16 -20.75 -7.50
C ASP A 46 -21.72 -20.29 -7.23
N ASP A 47 -21.48 -18.97 -7.33
CA ASP A 47 -20.17 -18.32 -7.18
C ASP A 47 -19.04 -18.80 -8.16
N GLN A 48 -19.38 -19.55 -9.20
CA GLN A 48 -18.39 -19.96 -10.21
C GLN A 48 -17.90 -18.74 -11.02
N LYS A 49 -16.58 -18.54 -11.07
CA LYS A 49 -16.00 -17.46 -11.87
C LYS A 49 -16.16 -17.76 -13.37
N VAL A 50 -16.34 -16.71 -14.14
CA VAL A 50 -16.52 -16.80 -15.59
C VAL A 50 -15.51 -15.87 -16.27
N SER A 51 -14.75 -16.40 -17.22
CA SER A 51 -13.80 -15.63 -18.02
C SER A 51 -14.40 -15.30 -19.40
N VAL A 52 -14.07 -14.12 -19.92
CA VAL A 52 -14.39 -13.77 -21.31
C VAL A 52 -13.25 -14.27 -22.19
N ILE A 53 -13.57 -15.20 -23.11
CA ILE A 53 -12.60 -15.72 -24.08
C ILE A 53 -12.40 -14.70 -25.21
N GLY A 54 -13.49 -14.07 -25.66
CA GLY A 54 -13.42 -13.10 -26.72
C GLY A 54 -14.77 -12.49 -27.06
N HIS A 55 -14.72 -11.38 -27.79
CA HIS A 55 -15.89 -10.68 -28.31
C HIS A 55 -16.15 -11.16 -29.74
N ALA A 56 -17.28 -11.80 -30.00
CA ALA A 56 -17.66 -12.26 -31.33
C ALA A 56 -18.73 -11.31 -31.92
N ALA A 57 -18.31 -10.44 -32.83
CA ALA A 57 -19.22 -9.58 -33.59
C ALA A 57 -19.87 -10.33 -34.76
N LEU A 58 -21.10 -9.98 -35.11
CA LEU A 58 -21.77 -10.50 -36.30
C LEU A 58 -21.19 -9.87 -37.57
N GLU A 59 -21.26 -10.61 -38.68
CA GLU A 59 -20.80 -10.10 -39.98
C GLU A 59 -21.69 -8.92 -40.44
N GLY A 60 -21.08 -7.77 -40.68
CA GLY A 60 -21.78 -6.54 -41.08
C GLY A 60 -22.49 -5.81 -39.94
N GLU A 61 -22.24 -6.18 -38.68
CA GLU A 61 -22.76 -5.47 -37.50
C GLU A 61 -22.14 -4.08 -37.36
N ASP A 62 -22.95 -3.12 -36.91
CA ASP A 62 -22.46 -1.79 -36.56
C ASP A 62 -21.51 -1.86 -35.36
N ALA A 63 -20.67 -0.84 -35.19
CA ALA A 63 -19.68 -0.82 -34.11
C ALA A 63 -20.37 -0.88 -32.74
N ALA A 64 -19.97 -1.85 -31.92
CA ALA A 64 -20.45 -1.97 -30.55
C ALA A 64 -20.17 -0.68 -29.74
N ALA A 65 -21.06 -0.36 -28.81
CA ALA A 65 -20.89 0.78 -27.93
C ALA A 65 -19.57 0.70 -27.16
N SER A 66 -18.85 1.82 -27.10
CA SER A 66 -17.57 1.88 -26.41
C SER A 66 -17.75 1.68 -24.90
N ALA A 67 -17.12 0.64 -24.36
CA ALA A 67 -17.04 0.44 -22.93
C ALA A 67 -15.87 1.26 -22.36
N HIS A 68 -16.17 2.13 -21.40
CA HIS A 68 -15.16 2.93 -20.69
C HIS A 68 -15.22 2.64 -19.20
N ARG A 69 -14.05 2.46 -18.58
CA ARG A 69 -13.95 2.48 -17.11
C ARG A 69 -13.76 3.93 -16.67
N ASN A 70 -14.74 4.48 -15.97
CA ASN A 70 -14.65 5.85 -15.47
C ASN A 70 -13.61 5.93 -14.34
N ARG A 71 -12.69 6.90 -14.44
CA ARG A 71 -11.74 7.21 -13.37
C ARG A 71 -12.50 7.82 -12.20
N THR A 72 -12.45 7.18 -11.03
CA THR A 72 -12.99 7.77 -9.80
C THR A 72 -11.91 8.61 -9.12
N ARG A 73 -12.26 9.83 -8.71
CA ARG A 73 -11.33 10.67 -7.95
C ARG A 73 -11.32 10.18 -6.50
N LYS A 74 -10.15 9.76 -6.01
CA LYS A 74 -9.89 9.58 -4.59
C LYS A 74 -9.27 10.86 -4.03
N GLU A 75 -9.41 11.07 -2.73
CA GLU A 75 -8.90 12.26 -2.07
C GLU A 75 -8.16 11.89 -0.79
N ASN A 76 -7.07 12.62 -0.53
CA ASN A 76 -6.37 12.66 0.74
C ASN A 76 -6.26 14.12 1.18
N PHE A 77 -6.02 14.36 2.46
CA PHE A 77 -5.79 15.69 3.00
C PHE A 77 -4.32 15.88 3.36
N THR A 78 -3.91 17.14 3.44
CA THR A 78 -2.64 17.52 4.07
C THR A 78 -2.79 17.58 5.58
N GLN A 79 -1.72 17.19 6.29
CA GLN A 79 -1.62 17.24 7.73
C GLN A 79 -0.43 18.11 8.12
N ILE A 80 -0.66 19.01 9.09
CA ILE A 80 0.39 19.86 9.67
C ILE A 80 1.07 19.07 10.78
N PHE A 81 2.38 18.94 10.66
CA PHE A 81 3.28 18.39 11.65
C PHE A 81 4.05 19.54 12.28
N THR A 82 4.04 19.64 13.61
CA THR A 82 4.74 20.72 14.30
C THR A 82 5.27 20.29 15.65
N GLU A 83 6.46 20.77 15.96
CA GLU A 83 7.11 20.66 17.27
C GLU A 83 7.70 22.01 17.67
N THR A 84 7.85 22.25 18.97
CA THR A 84 8.41 23.50 19.49
C THR A 84 9.70 23.23 20.27
N VAL A 85 10.68 24.10 20.09
CA VAL A 85 11.94 24.12 20.84
C VAL A 85 11.98 25.41 21.67
N THR A 86 12.27 25.28 22.96
CA THR A 86 12.44 26.39 23.91
C THR A 86 13.66 26.12 24.77
N ILE A 87 14.57 27.08 24.86
CA ILE A 87 15.78 26.99 25.70
C ILE A 87 15.96 28.32 26.42
N SER A 88 16.32 28.28 27.71
CA SER A 88 16.59 29.51 28.47
C SER A 88 17.89 30.17 28.03
N GLY A 89 18.00 31.51 28.16
CA GLY A 89 19.22 32.23 27.80
C GLY A 89 20.45 31.75 28.59
N SER A 90 20.25 31.37 29.86
CA SER A 90 21.32 30.76 30.68
C SER A 90 21.83 29.43 30.11
N MET A 91 20.96 28.57 29.58
CA MET A 91 21.37 27.30 28.97
C MET A 91 22.05 27.51 27.61
N ASP A 92 21.61 28.50 26.83
CA ASP A 92 22.24 28.82 25.54
C ASP A 92 23.63 29.44 25.72
N ALA A 93 23.87 30.14 26.85
CA ALA A 93 25.16 30.72 27.19
C ALA A 93 26.17 29.71 27.77
N VAL A 94 25.72 28.59 28.34
CA VAL A 94 26.59 27.57 28.94
C VAL A 94 27.10 26.61 27.87
N GLY A 95 28.43 26.46 27.79
CA GLY A 95 29.05 25.43 26.97
C GLY A 95 28.81 24.04 27.56
N LEU A 96 27.99 23.23 26.91
CA LEU A 96 27.76 21.84 27.28
C LEU A 96 28.85 20.93 26.70
N HIS A 97 29.21 19.87 27.42
CA HIS A 97 30.16 18.89 26.91
C HIS A 97 29.56 18.11 25.73
N ALA A 98 30.33 17.98 24.64
CA ALA A 98 29.96 17.26 23.42
C ALA A 98 28.78 17.85 22.60
N VAL A 99 28.25 19.02 22.97
CA VAL A 99 27.21 19.74 22.21
C VAL A 99 27.69 21.17 21.97
N GLU A 100 27.89 21.55 20.71
CA GLU A 100 28.39 22.90 20.35
C GLU A 100 27.35 23.99 20.66
N ARG A 101 26.08 23.76 20.31
CA ARG A 101 24.94 24.60 20.68
C ARG A 101 23.72 23.76 21.00
N GLU A 102 23.17 23.93 22.20
CA GLU A 102 22.00 23.16 22.66
C GLU A 102 20.78 23.45 21.80
N PHE A 103 20.62 24.70 21.33
CA PHE A 103 19.52 25.08 20.45
C PHE A 103 19.49 24.30 19.14
N ASP A 104 20.62 24.25 18.44
CA ASP A 104 20.70 23.54 17.16
C ASP A 104 20.53 22.03 17.36
N TYR A 105 21.07 21.49 18.45
CA TYR A 105 20.87 20.09 18.82
C TYR A 105 19.39 19.76 19.03
N GLN A 106 18.67 20.55 19.81
CA GLN A 106 17.24 20.35 20.06
C GLN A 106 16.41 20.50 18.78
N VAL A 107 16.75 21.46 17.91
CA VAL A 107 16.12 21.59 16.58
C VAL A 107 16.29 20.32 15.75
N ILE A 108 17.50 19.75 15.70
CA ILE A 108 17.77 18.51 14.95
C ILE A 108 17.01 17.32 15.56
N GLN A 109 16.95 17.21 16.89
CA GLN A 109 16.19 16.14 17.55
C GLN A 109 14.69 16.25 17.26
N ARG A 110 14.10 17.45 17.33
CA ARG A 110 12.69 17.66 16.96
C ARG A 110 12.43 17.40 15.49
N LEU A 111 13.36 17.71 14.59
CA LEU A 111 13.22 17.36 13.18
C LEU A 111 13.19 15.84 12.99
N ARG A 112 14.04 15.09 13.68
CA ARG A 112 14.03 13.61 13.65
C ARG A 112 12.73 13.03 14.20
N GLU A 113 12.19 13.63 15.25
CA GLU A 113 10.88 13.28 15.82
C GLU A 113 9.75 13.54 14.81
N LEU A 114 9.75 14.69 14.14
CA LEU A 114 8.79 15.02 13.09
C LEU A 114 8.86 14.05 11.90
N MET A 115 10.06 13.68 11.46
CA MET A 115 10.24 12.69 10.38
C MET A 115 9.71 11.31 10.79
N ARG A 116 9.90 10.91 12.06
CA ARG A 116 9.34 9.67 12.61
C ARG A 116 7.80 9.74 12.68
N SER A 117 7.25 10.87 13.10
CA SER A 117 5.79 11.10 13.14
C SER A 117 5.19 11.05 11.74
N LEU A 118 5.89 11.61 10.75
CA LEU A 118 5.52 11.51 9.34
C LEU A 118 5.53 10.05 8.86
N GLU A 119 6.58 9.27 9.16
CA GLU A 119 6.65 7.85 8.81
C GLU A 119 5.46 7.05 9.38
N GLN A 120 5.17 7.23 10.68
CA GLN A 120 4.02 6.61 11.34
C GLN A 120 2.70 6.96 10.64
N THR A 121 2.52 8.23 10.31
CA THR A 121 1.29 8.71 9.68
C THR A 121 1.18 8.23 8.23
N VAL A 122 2.29 8.10 7.50
CA VAL A 122 2.30 7.52 6.15
C VAL A 122 1.85 6.06 6.18
N ILE A 123 2.24 5.29 7.20
CA ILE A 123 1.85 3.87 7.30
C ILE A 123 0.43 3.69 7.84
N GLY A 124 0.13 4.29 8.99
CA GLY A 124 -1.09 4.04 9.77
C GLY A 124 -2.00 5.25 9.96
N GLY A 125 -1.81 6.33 9.19
CA GLY A 125 -2.65 7.52 9.27
C GLY A 125 -4.09 7.23 8.86
N PHE A 126 -5.02 8.02 9.42
CA PHE A 126 -6.45 7.94 9.10
C PHE A 126 -6.96 9.31 8.69
N LYS A 127 -7.55 9.38 7.49
CA LYS A 127 -8.18 10.58 6.94
C LYS A 127 -9.42 10.95 7.74
N ALA A 128 -9.61 12.24 8.02
CA ALA A 128 -10.85 12.77 8.60
C ALA A 128 -12.08 12.48 7.70
N ALA A 129 -13.23 12.20 8.32
CA ALA A 129 -14.37 11.57 7.67
C ALA A 129 -15.09 12.41 6.60
N ALA A 130 -15.27 13.73 6.77
CA ALA A 130 -16.11 14.48 5.81
C ALA A 130 -15.92 16.01 5.75
N ASN A 131 -15.02 16.65 6.49
CA ASN A 131 -14.86 18.11 6.37
C ASN A 131 -13.39 18.55 6.45
N PRO A 132 -12.84 19.14 5.38
CA PRO A 132 -11.51 19.74 5.44
C PRO A 132 -11.49 21.01 6.29
N GLN A 133 -12.62 21.67 6.59
CA GLN A 133 -12.59 22.81 7.51
C GLN A 133 -12.23 22.34 8.93
N GLY A 134 -10.94 22.47 9.27
CA GLY A 134 -10.47 22.31 10.64
C GLY A 134 -11.22 23.32 11.50
N SER A 135 -11.85 22.84 12.56
CA SER A 135 -12.46 23.70 13.58
C SER A 135 -11.52 23.77 14.78
N ALA A 136 -11.88 24.57 15.80
CA ALA A 136 -11.16 24.56 17.08
C ALA A 136 -11.10 23.16 17.75
N SER A 137 -12.01 22.25 17.38
CA SER A 137 -12.11 20.89 17.94
C SER A 137 -11.78 19.76 16.94
N VAL A 138 -11.68 20.04 15.63
CA VAL A 138 -11.47 19.01 14.60
C VAL A 138 -10.09 19.20 13.94
N ARG A 139 -9.21 18.23 14.15
CA ARG A 139 -7.89 18.18 13.52
C ARG A 139 -8.00 17.67 12.08
N ARG A 140 -7.25 18.28 11.16
CA ARG A 140 -7.07 17.77 9.79
C ARG A 140 -5.97 16.71 9.79
N THR A 141 -6.33 15.47 9.47
CA THR A 141 -5.42 14.34 9.42
C THR A 141 -5.38 13.74 8.02
N MET A 142 -4.19 13.28 7.61
CA MET A 142 -4.00 12.58 6.34
C MET A 142 -4.24 11.08 6.53
N GLY A 143 -4.73 10.42 5.48
CA GLY A 143 -4.78 8.96 5.40
C GLY A 143 -3.42 8.37 5.08
N GLY A 144 -3.15 7.18 5.62
CA GLY A 144 -1.94 6.38 5.37
C GLY A 144 -2.20 5.18 4.46
N LEU A 145 -1.14 4.44 4.17
CA LEU A 145 -1.12 3.25 3.31
C LEU A 145 -2.18 2.22 3.73
N LEU A 146 -2.25 1.88 5.02
CA LEU A 146 -3.16 0.84 5.52
C LEU A 146 -4.65 1.19 5.33
N GLN A 147 -5.01 2.48 5.28
CA GLN A 147 -6.39 2.89 5.03
C GLN A 147 -6.74 2.80 3.54
N PHE A 148 -5.79 3.11 2.66
CA PHE A 148 -6.03 3.24 1.23
C PHE A 148 -5.81 1.97 0.43
N ILE A 149 -5.02 1.02 0.96
CA ILE A 149 -4.81 -0.29 0.34
C ILE A 149 -5.98 -1.19 0.75
N SER A 150 -6.91 -1.41 -0.18
CA SER A 150 -8.09 -2.25 0.04
C SER A 150 -8.39 -3.24 -1.09
N GLY A 151 -7.58 -3.22 -2.16
CA GLY A 151 -7.83 -4.03 -3.37
C GLY A 151 -7.33 -5.48 -3.28
N SER A 152 -6.13 -5.70 -2.73
CA SER A 152 -5.55 -7.02 -2.49
C SER A 152 -5.29 -7.19 -1.00
N VAL A 153 -6.30 -7.60 -0.25
CA VAL A 153 -6.20 -7.85 1.19
C VAL A 153 -6.28 -9.36 1.41
N ASP A 154 -5.15 -9.96 1.76
CA ASP A 154 -5.06 -11.39 2.06
C ASP A 154 -5.07 -11.62 3.56
N ASP A 155 -6.13 -12.28 4.05
CA ASP A 155 -6.26 -12.61 5.47
C ASP A 155 -5.56 -13.93 5.77
N ALA A 156 -4.44 -13.86 6.49
CA ALA A 156 -3.70 -15.04 6.91
C ALA A 156 -4.36 -15.82 8.05
N SER A 157 -5.48 -15.35 8.62
CA SER A 157 -6.27 -16.07 9.64
C SER A 157 -5.44 -16.55 10.85
N ALA A 158 -4.57 -15.68 11.37
CA ALA A 158 -3.60 -15.95 12.43
C ALA A 158 -2.54 -17.03 12.10
N ALA A 159 -2.35 -17.37 10.82
CA ALA A 159 -1.29 -18.27 10.39
C ALA A 159 0.09 -17.58 10.46
N ALA A 160 1.12 -18.38 10.69
CA ALA A 160 2.50 -17.92 10.55
C ALA A 160 2.79 -17.59 9.09
N LEU A 161 3.60 -16.56 8.85
CA LEU A 161 4.05 -16.23 7.51
C LEU A 161 4.87 -17.39 6.91
N THR A 162 4.40 -17.91 5.78
CA THR A 162 5.10 -18.89 4.94
C THR A 162 5.40 -18.28 3.57
N GLU A 163 6.33 -18.92 2.84
CA GLU A 163 6.66 -18.53 1.47
C GLU A 163 5.43 -18.67 0.54
N ASP A 164 4.62 -19.71 0.74
CA ASP A 164 3.38 -19.93 0.00
C ASP A 164 2.38 -18.77 0.18
N ILE A 165 2.19 -18.28 1.42
CA ILE A 165 1.29 -17.14 1.69
C ILE A 165 1.83 -15.87 1.01
N LEU A 166 3.14 -15.64 1.07
CA LEU A 166 3.73 -14.48 0.42
C LEU A 166 3.60 -14.54 -1.11
N ASN A 167 3.90 -15.68 -1.73
CA ASN A 167 3.80 -15.87 -3.17
C ASN A 167 2.34 -15.85 -3.66
N ALA A 168 1.40 -16.40 -2.89
CA ALA A 168 -0.04 -16.29 -3.19
C ALA A 168 -0.49 -14.82 -3.17
N SER A 169 -0.05 -14.03 -2.18
CA SER A 169 -0.39 -12.61 -2.11
C SER A 169 0.21 -11.81 -3.27
N LEU A 170 1.46 -12.10 -3.65
CA LEU A 170 2.09 -11.49 -4.83
C LEU A 170 1.35 -11.85 -6.13
N ARG A 171 0.86 -13.09 -6.26
CA ARG A 171 0.00 -13.51 -7.37
C ARG A 171 -1.29 -12.72 -7.41
N ASN A 172 -1.97 -12.57 -6.27
CA ASN A 172 -3.24 -11.83 -6.19
C ASN A 172 -3.08 -10.37 -6.62
N VAL A 173 -1.97 -9.72 -6.24
CA VAL A 173 -1.64 -8.36 -6.71
C VAL A 173 -1.38 -8.36 -8.22
N TRP A 174 -0.66 -9.36 -8.74
CA TRP A 174 -0.35 -9.48 -10.17
C TRP A 174 -1.59 -9.74 -11.04
N GLU A 175 -2.53 -10.58 -10.59
CA GLU A 175 -3.80 -10.86 -11.28
C GLU A 175 -4.67 -9.61 -11.44
N LEU A 176 -4.56 -8.65 -10.50
CA LEU A 176 -5.20 -7.34 -10.60
C LEU A 176 -4.39 -6.31 -11.43
N GLY A 177 -3.25 -6.72 -12.01
CA GLY A 177 -2.38 -5.89 -12.83
C GLY A 177 -1.35 -5.05 -12.05
N GLY A 178 -1.18 -5.31 -10.76
CA GLY A 178 -0.17 -4.69 -9.91
C GLY A 178 1.23 -5.28 -10.12
N ARG A 179 2.26 -4.50 -9.75
CA ARG A 179 3.67 -4.92 -9.81
C ARG A 179 4.39 -4.45 -8.55
N PRO A 180 4.26 -5.16 -7.42
CA PRO A 180 4.87 -4.74 -6.19
C PRO A 180 6.40 -4.84 -6.29
N THR A 181 7.10 -3.75 -6.00
CA THR A 181 8.57 -3.63 -6.03
C THR A 181 9.18 -3.61 -4.63
N ALA A 182 8.36 -3.46 -3.59
CA ALA A 182 8.79 -3.45 -2.20
C ALA A 182 7.86 -4.26 -1.29
N ILE A 183 8.47 -4.95 -0.33
CA ILE A 183 7.81 -5.59 0.81
C ILE A 183 8.17 -4.78 2.04
N VAL A 184 7.20 -4.11 2.67
CA VAL A 184 7.43 -3.34 3.91
C VAL A 184 6.85 -4.10 5.10
N CYS A 185 7.68 -4.38 6.09
CA CYS A 185 7.30 -5.22 7.22
C CYS A 185 7.98 -4.81 8.53
N ASN A 186 7.41 -5.28 9.64
CA ASN A 186 8.01 -5.17 10.97
C ASN A 186 9.16 -6.20 11.15
N GLY A 187 9.98 -6.02 12.18
CA GLY A 187 11.08 -6.92 12.52
C GLY A 187 10.66 -8.37 12.76
N PHE A 188 9.46 -8.61 13.34
CA PHE A 188 8.97 -9.99 13.54
C PHE A 188 8.80 -10.70 12.19
N GLN A 189 8.11 -10.07 11.24
CA GLN A 189 7.88 -10.64 9.91
C GLN A 189 9.15 -10.66 9.06
N LYS A 190 10.05 -9.66 9.16
CA LYS A 190 11.35 -9.69 8.48
C LYS A 190 12.19 -10.91 8.90
N ARG A 191 12.11 -11.34 10.17
CA ARG A 191 12.77 -12.57 10.63
C ARG A 191 12.17 -13.83 10.01
N LYS A 192 10.85 -13.87 9.82
CA LYS A 192 10.16 -14.99 9.12
C LYS A 192 10.56 -15.03 7.65
N ILE A 193 10.57 -13.90 6.96
CA ILE A 193 11.06 -13.81 5.56
C ILE A 193 12.52 -14.28 5.47
N SER A 194 13.37 -13.85 6.40
CA SER A 194 14.77 -14.28 6.42
C SER A 194 14.95 -15.79 6.69
N SER A 195 13.93 -16.47 7.22
CA SER A 195 13.92 -17.92 7.43
C SER A 195 13.47 -18.73 6.22
N PHE A 196 12.99 -18.08 5.15
CA PHE A 196 12.63 -18.76 3.90
C PHE A 196 13.83 -19.36 3.16
N ILE A 197 15.04 -18.87 3.44
CA ILE A 197 16.27 -19.43 2.88
C ILE A 197 16.41 -20.90 3.32
N GLN A 198 16.06 -21.83 2.43
CA GLN A 198 16.27 -23.26 2.66
C GLN A 198 17.74 -23.64 2.39
N SER A 199 18.31 -24.39 3.36
CA SER A 199 19.46 -25.31 3.39
C SER A 199 20.67 -25.25 2.43
N SER A 200 20.68 -24.52 1.31
CA SER A 200 21.87 -24.31 0.46
C SER A 200 22.74 -23.19 1.02
N ARG A 201 23.39 -23.45 2.16
CA ARG A 201 24.37 -22.54 2.76
C ARG A 201 25.72 -22.81 2.12
N ARG A 202 26.20 -21.89 1.28
CA ARG A 202 27.61 -21.88 0.86
C ARG A 202 28.40 -21.14 1.93
N TYR A 203 29.24 -21.86 2.64
CA TYR A 203 30.14 -21.29 3.64
C TYR A 203 31.50 -21.09 2.96
N GLU A 204 32.00 -19.86 2.95
CA GLU A 204 33.40 -19.63 2.61
C GLU A 204 34.27 -20.06 3.80
N PRO A 205 35.36 -20.83 3.59
CA PRO A 205 36.16 -21.43 4.67
C PRO A 205 36.71 -20.47 5.74
N GLU A 206 36.74 -19.16 5.47
CA GLU A 206 37.27 -18.12 6.36
C GLU A 206 36.18 -17.26 7.04
N SER A 207 34.91 -17.45 6.72
CA SER A 207 33.86 -16.64 7.34
C SER A 207 33.68 -17.02 8.81
N GLN A 208 33.76 -16.05 9.73
CA GLN A 208 33.40 -16.23 11.14
C GLN A 208 31.96 -15.73 11.45
N ALA A 209 31.25 -15.21 10.43
CA ALA A 209 29.94 -14.58 10.60
C ALA A 209 28.82 -15.41 9.93
N LEU A 210 27.77 -15.71 10.69
CA LEU A 210 26.54 -16.29 10.16
C LEU A 210 25.60 -15.19 9.66
N ARG A 211 25.24 -15.21 8.38
CA ARG A 211 24.31 -14.25 7.75
C ARG A 211 23.10 -14.97 7.18
N ASN A 212 21.93 -14.72 7.78
CA ASN A 212 20.63 -15.20 7.31
C ASN A 212 19.69 -13.99 7.22
N VAL A 213 19.92 -13.12 6.24
CA VAL A 213 19.11 -11.90 6.04
C VAL A 213 18.72 -11.83 4.58
N VAL A 214 17.43 -11.59 4.32
CA VAL A 214 16.89 -11.35 2.98
C VAL A 214 16.61 -9.85 2.85
N ASP A 215 17.34 -9.19 1.96
CA ASP A 215 17.11 -7.78 1.60
C ASP A 215 16.39 -7.62 0.25
N VAL A 216 16.53 -8.61 -0.62
CA VAL A 216 15.82 -8.71 -1.90
C VAL A 216 15.22 -10.11 -1.98
N TYR A 217 13.92 -10.17 -2.26
CA TYR A 217 13.17 -11.39 -2.50
C TYR A 217 12.84 -11.43 -3.99
N GLU A 218 13.20 -12.52 -4.66
CA GLU A 218 12.89 -12.73 -6.07
C GLU A 218 11.83 -13.83 -6.15
N SER A 219 10.71 -13.48 -6.76
CA SER A 219 9.57 -14.37 -6.96
C SER A 219 9.25 -14.47 -8.45
N ASP A 220 8.38 -15.42 -8.82
CA ASP A 220 7.87 -15.54 -10.20
C ASP A 220 7.15 -14.27 -10.68
N PHE A 221 6.72 -13.40 -9.76
CA PHE A 221 5.98 -12.16 -10.03
C PHE A 221 6.88 -10.91 -10.03
N GLY A 222 8.20 -11.08 -9.89
CA GLY A 222 9.20 -10.01 -9.97
C GLY A 222 10.10 -9.95 -8.74
N VAL A 223 10.92 -8.89 -8.70
CA VAL A 223 11.91 -8.66 -7.65
C VAL A 223 11.38 -7.63 -6.65
N GLN A 224 11.35 -7.99 -5.38
CA GLN A 224 10.87 -7.15 -4.29
C GLN A 224 11.98 -6.83 -3.29
N ARG A 225 12.16 -5.54 -2.99
CA ARG A 225 13.04 -5.10 -1.90
C ARG A 225 12.35 -5.20 -0.54
N VAL A 226 12.98 -5.85 0.42
CA VAL A 226 12.44 -6.02 1.79
C VAL A 226 12.86 -4.84 2.68
N ILE A 227 11.93 -3.91 2.89
CA ILE A 227 12.10 -2.71 3.71
C ILE A 227 11.60 -2.97 5.13
N LEU A 228 12.46 -2.69 6.10
CA LEU A 228 12.11 -2.80 7.52
C LEU A 228 11.55 -1.45 8.01
N SER A 229 10.34 -1.45 8.55
CA SER A 229 9.81 -0.30 9.31
C SER A 229 9.18 -0.78 10.61
N ARG A 230 9.48 -0.07 11.70
CA ARG A 230 8.95 -0.39 13.04
C ARG A 230 7.46 -0.09 13.17
N TRP A 231 6.92 0.77 12.30
CA TRP A 231 5.55 1.28 12.41
C TRP A 231 4.54 0.48 11.61
N VAL A 232 5.00 -0.48 10.79
CA VAL A 232 4.10 -1.51 10.26
C VAL A 232 3.67 -2.40 11.43
N PRO A 233 2.35 -2.62 11.63
CA PRO A 233 1.86 -3.55 12.64
C PRO A 233 2.47 -4.95 12.46
N ALA A 234 2.79 -5.63 13.57
CA ALA A 234 3.49 -6.91 13.50
C ALA A 234 2.68 -8.02 12.80
N ASP A 235 1.36 -7.89 12.76
CA ASP A 235 0.40 -8.80 12.12
C ASP A 235 0.19 -8.51 10.62
N LYS A 236 0.90 -7.53 10.06
CA LYS A 236 0.71 -7.08 8.67
C LYS A 236 2.00 -7.00 7.87
N ILE A 237 1.87 -7.19 6.57
CA ILE A 237 2.93 -6.95 5.57
C ILE A 237 2.33 -6.16 4.41
N LEU A 238 3.04 -5.13 3.96
CA LEU A 238 2.64 -4.30 2.83
C LEU A 238 3.41 -4.70 1.58
N LEU A 239 2.69 -4.96 0.48
CA LEU A 239 3.23 -5.19 -0.86
C LEU A 239 2.99 -3.93 -1.68
N LEU A 240 4.05 -3.18 -1.95
CA LEU A 240 3.95 -1.83 -2.49
C LEU A 240 4.65 -1.72 -3.84
N ASP A 241 3.98 -1.07 -4.79
CA ASP A 241 4.59 -0.51 -5.99
C ASP A 241 5.10 0.91 -5.66
N LEU A 242 6.41 1.08 -5.50
CA LEU A 242 7.00 2.35 -5.09
C LEU A 242 6.86 3.46 -6.14
N ASP A 243 6.65 3.13 -7.42
CA ASP A 243 6.50 4.13 -8.49
C ASP A 243 5.13 4.83 -8.44
N LYS A 244 4.17 4.23 -7.71
CA LYS A 244 2.81 4.73 -7.52
C LYS A 244 2.59 5.40 -6.16
N LEU A 245 3.66 5.61 -5.40
CA LEU A 245 3.63 6.16 -4.05
C LEU A 245 4.54 7.37 -3.92
N GLN A 246 4.01 8.47 -3.41
CA GLN A 246 4.82 9.65 -3.13
C GLN A 246 4.35 10.36 -1.86
N VAL A 247 5.32 10.67 -0.98
CA VAL A 247 5.08 11.58 0.15
C VAL A 247 5.42 12.99 -0.32
N MET A 248 4.42 13.88 -0.31
CA MET A 248 4.57 15.23 -0.84
C MET A 248 4.28 16.28 0.21
N PRO A 249 5.12 17.32 0.33
CA PRO A 249 4.77 18.50 1.10
C PRO A 249 3.75 19.35 0.33
N LEU A 250 2.92 20.09 1.07
CA LEU A 250 2.17 21.19 0.47
C LEU A 250 3.17 22.22 -0.06
N GLN A 251 2.88 22.80 -1.24
CA GLN A 251 3.78 23.72 -1.92
C GLN A 251 4.26 24.86 -0.99
N GLY A 252 5.58 24.97 -0.81
CA GLY A 252 6.20 25.97 0.06
C GLY A 252 6.09 25.69 1.57
N ARG A 253 5.59 24.52 1.97
CA ARG A 253 5.40 24.10 3.38
C ARG A 253 6.06 22.75 3.69
N SER A 254 7.20 22.47 3.08
CA SER A 254 8.12 21.41 3.57
C SER A 254 8.58 21.70 4.99
N PHE A 255 9.33 20.80 5.63
CA PHE A 255 9.82 21.09 6.99
C PHE A 255 10.74 22.33 7.00
N PHE A 256 10.39 23.32 7.82
CA PHE A 256 11.21 24.50 8.07
C PHE A 256 11.17 24.91 9.54
N VAL A 257 12.19 25.64 9.97
CA VAL A 257 12.28 26.22 11.31
C VAL A 257 11.76 27.65 11.25
N LYS A 258 10.76 27.95 12.08
CA LYS A 258 10.20 29.29 12.25
C LYS A 258 10.63 29.85 13.61
N PRO A 259 11.43 30.92 13.68
CA PRO A 259 11.69 31.59 14.95
C PRO A 259 10.38 32.15 15.51
N LEU A 260 10.17 32.00 16.81
CA LEU A 260 9.02 32.57 17.51
C LEU A 260 9.48 33.76 18.35
N ALA A 261 8.54 34.66 18.66
CA ALA A 261 8.82 35.79 19.53
C ALA A 261 9.23 35.31 20.93
N GLU A 262 10.23 35.98 21.48
CA GLU A 262 10.74 35.78 22.84
C GLU A 262 9.94 36.67 23.79
N SER A 263 9.38 36.10 24.85
CA SER A 263 8.59 36.85 25.85
C SER A 263 9.26 36.87 27.23
N GLY A 264 10.52 36.45 27.30
CA GLY A 264 11.33 36.33 28.51
C GLY A 264 12.76 35.93 28.13
N ASP A 265 13.59 35.56 29.12
CA ASP A 265 14.97 35.10 28.89
C ASP A 265 15.02 33.65 28.35
N PHE A 266 14.54 33.48 27.12
CA PHE A 266 14.57 32.21 26.40
C PHE A 266 14.53 32.42 24.88
N ARG A 267 15.21 31.53 24.17
CA ARG A 267 15.13 31.39 22.72
C ARG A 267 14.06 30.37 22.34
N LYS A 268 13.22 30.71 21.36
CA LYS A 268 12.08 29.85 20.96
C LYS A 268 11.96 29.72 19.44
N ALA A 269 11.74 28.50 18.96
CA ALA A 269 11.40 28.23 17.57
C ALA A 269 10.37 27.11 17.44
N GLN A 270 9.66 27.12 16.32
CA GLN A 270 8.70 26.11 15.93
C GLN A 270 9.18 25.43 14.65
N LEU A 271 9.27 24.11 14.65
CA LEU A 271 9.40 23.33 13.43
C LEU A 271 8.01 23.07 12.89
N ILE A 272 7.80 23.35 11.60
CA ILE A 272 6.52 23.18 10.93
C ILE A 272 6.77 22.53 9.58
N GLY A 273 5.94 21.55 9.22
CA GLY A 273 5.83 21.05 7.87
C GLY A 273 4.42 20.55 7.63
N GLU A 274 3.99 20.56 6.39
CA GLU A 274 2.67 20.10 6.00
C GLU A 274 2.81 19.10 4.86
N TYR A 275 2.37 17.87 5.10
CA TYR A 275 2.59 16.75 4.19
C TYR A 275 1.30 15.98 3.92
N THR A 276 1.29 15.26 2.81
CA THR A 276 0.28 14.28 2.45
C THR A 276 0.93 13.07 1.78
N LEU A 277 0.15 12.02 1.57
CA LEU A 277 0.53 10.82 0.86
C LEU A 277 -0.31 10.72 -0.42
N GLU A 278 0.36 10.66 -1.56
CA GLU A 278 -0.24 10.29 -2.83
C GLU A 278 -0.08 8.78 -3.04
N ILE A 279 -1.20 8.14 -3.38
CA ILE A 279 -1.26 6.73 -3.75
C ILE A 279 -2.07 6.63 -5.03
N GLN A 280 -1.49 6.02 -6.04
CA GLN A 280 -2.19 5.69 -7.27
C GLN A 280 -2.64 4.21 -7.21
N ASN A 281 -3.87 3.92 -7.66
CA ASN A 281 -4.43 2.56 -7.71
C ASN A 281 -4.49 1.80 -6.37
N GLY A 282 -4.55 2.51 -5.22
CA GLY A 282 -4.59 1.87 -3.88
C GLY A 282 -5.77 0.90 -3.67
N GLY A 283 -6.94 1.21 -4.22
CA GLY A 283 -8.12 0.35 -4.16
C GLY A 283 -8.33 -0.57 -5.37
N ASP A 284 -7.48 -0.45 -6.40
CA ASP A 284 -7.65 -1.10 -7.71
C ASP A 284 -6.58 -2.18 -7.96
N GLY A 285 -5.98 -2.73 -6.89
CA GLY A 285 -5.04 -3.85 -6.97
C GLY A 285 -3.60 -3.50 -7.37
N GLY A 286 -3.23 -2.21 -7.35
CA GLY A 286 -1.82 -1.82 -7.57
C GLY A 286 -0.90 -2.16 -6.39
N HIS A 287 -1.48 -2.39 -5.21
CA HIS A 287 -0.80 -2.67 -3.95
C HIS A 287 -1.55 -3.79 -3.22
N GLY A 288 -0.84 -4.50 -2.34
CA GLY A 288 -1.43 -5.53 -1.49
C GLY A 288 -1.04 -5.38 -0.03
N VAL A 289 -1.84 -6.02 0.82
CA VAL A 289 -1.57 -6.15 2.25
C VAL A 289 -1.95 -7.55 2.71
N ILE A 290 -1.04 -8.19 3.42
CA ILE A 290 -1.32 -9.42 4.15
C ILE A 290 -1.69 -9.01 5.57
N THR A 291 -2.83 -9.46 6.07
CA THR A 291 -3.35 -9.14 7.40
C THR A 291 -3.48 -10.35 8.29
N ASN A 292 -3.61 -10.14 9.60
CA ASN A 292 -3.81 -11.17 10.61
C ASN A 292 -2.74 -12.27 10.58
N LEU A 293 -1.48 -11.91 10.37
CA LEU A 293 -0.37 -12.85 10.54
C LEU A 293 -0.11 -13.12 12.03
N ALA A 294 0.32 -14.35 12.34
CA ALA A 294 0.80 -14.67 13.67
C ALA A 294 1.94 -13.74 14.09
N THR A 295 1.92 -13.27 15.34
CA THR A 295 2.93 -12.37 15.92
C THR A 295 3.73 -13.01 17.06
N SER A 296 3.55 -14.31 17.28
CA SER A 296 4.23 -15.13 18.29
C SER A 296 4.57 -16.49 17.70
#